data_AF-A0A1G2ZLZ9-F1
#
_entry.id   AF-A0A1G2ZLZ9-F1
#
_cell.length_a   1.000
_cell.length_b   1.000
_cell.length_c   1.000
_cell.angle_alpha   90.00
_cell.angle_beta   90.00
_cell.angle_gamma   90.00
#
_symmetry.space_group_name_H-M   'P 1'
#
loop_
_entity.id
_entity.type
_entity.pdbx_description
1 polymer ?
#
loop_
_entity_poly.entity_id
_entity_poly.type
_entity_poly.pdbx_seq_one_letter_code
_entity_poly.pdbx_strand_id
1 'polypeptide(L)'
;MVELLVVISIVVLLAAIAIPALRPTLEGQRIREAARAINVYLGSARNRAVVSGRPCGVILQRFDGQPQCAMVLQQAEVPPPYSGDTLDSTAQVRVGATLQATMTPNITSTLVSAGDLVQFNRQGPFYRIEATPSQPTATQLELSIDVSQGQMLPWPRDGSLSAPVPYAIFRRPVKSAAAPLQLPTGAVVDLEASGTDDHLFGVGTAPVTIMFSPNGSLERVYEGGNPVVPVTEPIFLLVGRRERVTGLPLSANPSDEEKPNWADPANLWVSINPQTGLVTTTENNPVSPMLVDYTDPTTWLDPHIRAARTFAREGQSMGGR
;
A
#
# COMPACT_ATOMS: atom_id res chain seq x y z
N MET A 1 -52.09 27.00 19.27
CA MET A 1 -51.58 26.99 17.87
C MET A 1 -50.34 27.88 17.75
N VAL A 2 -50.41 29.12 18.26
CA VAL A 2 -49.27 30.06 18.26
C VAL A 2 -48.10 29.58 19.13
N GLU A 3 -48.35 28.92 20.28
CA GLU A 3 -47.25 28.41 21.12
C GLU A 3 -46.40 27.36 20.40
N LEU A 4 -47.03 26.48 19.62
CA LEU A 4 -46.35 25.44 18.85
C LEU A 4 -45.51 26.03 17.70
N LEU A 5 -45.97 27.13 17.10
CA LEU A 5 -45.25 27.83 16.04
C LEU A 5 -43.99 28.53 16.58
N VAL A 6 -44.09 29.17 17.76
CA VAL A 6 -42.95 29.83 18.41
C VAL A 6 -41.90 28.81 18.85
N VAL A 7 -42.32 27.65 19.37
CA VAL A 7 -41.37 26.60 19.77
C VAL A 7 -40.63 26.04 18.55
N ILE A 8 -41.34 25.74 17.47
CA ILE A 8 -40.72 25.22 16.24
C ILE A 8 -39.77 26.26 15.64
N SER A 9 -40.12 27.55 15.64
CA SER A 9 -39.23 28.59 15.11
C SER A 9 -37.95 28.75 15.93
N ILE A 10 -38.03 28.66 17.26
CA ILE A 10 -36.85 28.69 18.14
C ILE A 10 -35.99 27.44 17.93
N VAL A 11 -36.59 26.25 17.84
CA VAL A 11 -35.84 25.00 17.62
C VAL A 11 -35.13 25.04 16.26
N VAL A 12 -35.78 25.53 15.20
CA VAL A 12 -35.15 25.68 13.88
C VAL A 12 -34.01 26.69 13.92
N LEU A 13 -34.18 27.82 14.62
CA LEU A 13 -33.13 28.83 14.76
C LEU A 13 -31.92 28.28 15.53
N LEU A 14 -32.15 27.55 16.63
CA LEU A 14 -31.08 26.93 17.41
C LEU A 14 -30.37 25.83 16.61
N ALA A 15 -31.11 25.00 15.86
CA ALA A 15 -30.52 23.98 15.01
C ALA A 15 -29.63 24.58 13.90
N ALA A 16 -30.05 25.70 13.30
CA ALA A 16 -29.27 26.40 12.28
C ALA A 16 -27.90 26.89 12.79
N ILE A 17 -27.80 27.25 14.07
CA ILE A 17 -26.55 27.69 14.70
C ILE A 17 -25.72 26.49 15.22
N ALA A 18 -26.37 25.50 15.81
CA ALA A 18 -25.69 24.37 16.46
C ALA A 18 -25.06 23.37 15.49
N ILE A 19 -25.70 23.07 14.36
CA ILE A 19 -25.23 22.03 13.42
C ILE A 19 -23.85 22.35 12.83
N PRO A 20 -23.56 23.55 12.28
CA PRO A 20 -22.24 23.87 11.76
C PRO A 20 -21.15 23.81 12.83
N ALA A 21 -21.46 24.21 14.07
CA ALA A 21 -20.51 24.21 15.17
C ALA A 21 -20.08 22.80 15.62
N LEU A 22 -20.95 21.79 15.45
CA LEU A 22 -20.65 20.41 15.86
C LEU A 22 -19.88 19.60 14.81
N ARG A 23 -19.93 20.00 13.53
CA ARG A 23 -19.29 19.25 12.42
C ARG A 23 -17.78 19.00 12.65
N PRO A 24 -16.94 20.01 12.98
CA PRO A 24 -15.51 19.79 13.15
C PRO A 24 -15.18 18.79 14.27
N THR A 25 -16.00 18.79 15.33
CA THR A 25 -15.83 17.88 16.46
C THR A 25 -16.12 16.44 16.06
N LEU A 26 -17.22 16.21 15.34
CA LEU A 26 -17.59 14.88 14.85
C LEU A 26 -16.58 14.34 13.84
N GLU A 27 -16.06 15.19 12.95
CA GLU A 27 -15.04 14.83 11.97
C GLU A 27 -13.73 14.43 12.65
N GLY A 28 -13.26 15.22 13.64
CA GLY A 28 -12.08 14.89 14.42
C GLY A 28 -12.21 13.56 15.20
N GLN A 29 -13.41 13.26 15.72
CA GLN A 29 -13.69 11.97 16.35
C GLN A 29 -13.58 10.81 15.36
N ARG A 30 -14.14 10.96 14.15
CA ARG A 30 -14.08 9.94 13.09
C ARG A 30 -12.65 9.67 12.61
N ILE A 31 -11.83 10.72 12.48
CA ILE A 31 -10.42 10.59 12.09
C ILE A 31 -9.64 9.80 13.15
N ARG A 32 -9.82 10.11 14.44
CA ARG A 32 -9.18 9.38 15.54
C ARG A 32 -9.64 7.92 15.60
N GLU A 33 -10.93 7.67 15.40
CA GLU A 33 -11.49 6.32 15.33
C GLU A 33 -10.91 5.53 14.16
N ALA A 34 -10.82 6.15 12.98
CA ALA A 34 -10.20 5.56 11.79
C ALA A 34 -8.73 5.20 12.03
N ALA A 35 -7.93 6.13 12.59
CA ALA A 35 -6.53 5.89 12.89
C ALA A 35 -6.34 4.75 13.90
N ARG A 36 -7.19 4.69 14.95
CA ARG A 36 -7.17 3.58 15.91
C ARG A 36 -7.51 2.25 15.24
N ALA A 37 -8.52 2.22 14.37
CA ALA A 37 -8.92 1.01 13.65
C ALA A 37 -7.81 0.52 12.72
N ILE A 38 -7.16 1.43 11.97
CA ILE A 38 -6.02 1.12 11.11
C ILE A 38 -4.86 0.55 11.92
N ASN A 39 -4.53 1.16 13.07
CA ASN A 39 -3.46 0.69 13.94
C ASN A 39 -3.69 -0.76 14.41
N VAL A 40 -4.89 -1.04 14.93
CA VAL A 40 -5.28 -2.40 15.36
C VAL A 40 -5.23 -3.39 14.18
N TYR A 41 -5.70 -2.97 13.01
CA TYR A 41 -5.77 -3.85 11.84
C TYR A 41 -4.38 -4.20 11.28
N LEU A 42 -3.46 -3.23 11.22
CA LEU A 42 -2.05 -3.44 10.88
C LEU A 42 -1.36 -4.32 11.93
N GLY A 43 -1.59 -4.07 13.22
CA GLY A 43 -1.08 -4.91 14.30
C GLY A 43 -1.56 -6.36 14.19
N SER A 44 -2.82 -6.58 13.80
CA SER A 44 -3.34 -7.93 13.55
C SER A 44 -2.67 -8.61 12.34
N ALA A 45 -2.36 -7.87 11.28
CA ALA A 45 -1.64 -8.38 10.11
C ALA A 45 -0.23 -8.85 10.49
N ARG A 46 0.49 -7.99 11.23
CA ARG A 46 1.82 -8.29 11.76
C ARG A 46 1.82 -9.50 12.68
N ASN A 47 0.89 -9.57 13.63
CA ASN A 47 0.80 -10.71 14.54
C ASN A 47 0.53 -12.02 13.78
N ARG A 48 -0.28 -11.98 12.72
CA ARG A 48 -0.48 -13.15 11.86
C ARG A 48 0.74 -13.52 11.05
N ALA A 49 1.55 -12.55 10.62
CA ALA A 49 2.82 -12.86 9.96
C ALA A 49 3.74 -13.65 10.90
N VAL A 50 3.85 -13.20 12.16
CA VAL A 50 4.65 -13.85 13.20
C VAL A 50 4.12 -15.25 13.54
N VAL A 51 2.81 -15.39 13.76
CA VAL A 51 2.20 -16.67 14.17
C VAL A 51 2.20 -17.69 13.03
N SER A 52 1.92 -17.26 11.80
CA SER A 52 1.86 -18.18 10.65
C SER A 52 3.24 -18.59 10.13
N GLY A 53 4.30 -17.88 10.54
CA GLY A 53 5.63 -18.04 9.96
C GLY A 53 5.71 -17.62 8.49
N ARG A 54 4.73 -16.86 8.00
CA ARG A 54 4.61 -16.44 6.58
C ARG A 54 4.36 -14.95 6.49
N PRO A 55 4.76 -14.30 5.38
CA PRO A 55 4.43 -12.89 5.19
C PRO A 55 2.91 -12.66 5.14
N CYS A 56 2.43 -11.74 5.97
CA CYS A 56 1.05 -11.26 5.99
C CYS A 56 1.04 -9.73 5.99
N GLY A 57 -0.04 -9.13 5.51
CA GLY A 57 -0.05 -7.69 5.28
C GLY A 57 -1.44 -7.09 5.16
N VAL A 58 -1.49 -5.86 4.68
CA VAL A 58 -2.74 -5.12 4.45
C VAL A 58 -2.71 -4.48 3.07
N ILE A 59 -3.78 -4.71 2.32
CA ILE A 59 -4.12 -4.09 1.05
C ILE A 59 -4.97 -2.86 1.35
N LEU A 60 -4.51 -1.69 0.93
CA LEU A 60 -5.27 -0.46 0.89
C LEU A 60 -5.95 -0.38 -0.48
N GLN A 61 -7.25 -0.63 -0.48
CA GLN A 61 -8.05 -0.58 -1.70
C GLN A 61 -8.33 0.88 -2.06
N ARG A 62 -7.85 1.29 -3.24
CA ARG A 62 -8.16 2.61 -3.80
C ARG A 62 -9.66 2.73 -4.06
N PHE A 63 -10.22 3.90 -3.73
CA PHE A 63 -11.64 4.16 -3.87
C PHE A 63 -12.01 4.46 -5.34
N ASP A 64 -13.07 3.83 -5.82
CA ASP A 64 -13.55 4.04 -7.19
C ASP A 64 -14.05 5.46 -7.36
N GLY A 65 -13.48 6.19 -8.33
CA GLY A 65 -13.79 7.60 -8.61
C GLY A 65 -12.93 8.61 -7.87
N GLN A 66 -12.21 8.21 -6.81
CA GLN A 66 -11.20 9.04 -6.13
C GLN A 66 -10.02 8.17 -5.70
N PRO A 67 -9.23 7.65 -6.66
CA PRO A 67 -8.21 6.63 -6.39
C PRO A 67 -7.05 7.14 -5.53
N GLN A 68 -6.98 8.45 -5.30
CA GLN A 68 -6.07 9.10 -4.36
C GLN A 68 -6.26 8.64 -2.91
N CYS A 69 -7.38 8.00 -2.57
CA CYS A 69 -7.65 7.56 -1.21
C CYS A 69 -8.10 6.12 -1.08
N ALA A 70 -7.99 5.59 0.14
CA ALA A 70 -8.51 4.30 0.53
C ALA A 70 -9.47 4.43 1.72
N MET A 71 -10.63 3.77 1.59
CA MET A 71 -11.63 3.63 2.65
C MET A 71 -11.74 2.19 3.17
N VAL A 72 -11.17 1.25 2.44
CA VAL A 72 -11.26 -0.19 2.72
C VAL A 72 -9.87 -0.76 2.81
N LEU A 73 -9.59 -1.42 3.93
CA LEU A 73 -8.35 -2.15 4.16
C LEU A 73 -8.67 -3.64 4.21
N GLN A 74 -7.94 -4.44 3.45
CA GLN A 74 -8.13 -5.89 3.38
C GLN A 74 -6.86 -6.57 3.82
N GLN A 75 -6.96 -7.64 4.58
CA GLN A 75 -5.78 -8.39 4.95
C GLN A 75 -5.20 -9.16 3.76
N ALA A 76 -3.88 -9.16 3.61
CA ALA A 76 -3.14 -9.93 2.63
C ALA A 76 -2.35 -11.07 3.28
N GLU A 77 -2.11 -12.11 2.49
CA GLU A 77 -1.18 -13.19 2.82
C GLU A 77 -0.42 -13.61 1.57
N VAL A 78 0.81 -14.09 1.76
CA VAL A 78 1.59 -14.69 0.67
C VAL A 78 1.29 -16.19 0.63
N PRO A 79 0.76 -16.71 -0.49
CA PRO A 79 0.57 -18.14 -0.64
C PRO A 79 1.91 -18.88 -0.58
N PRO A 80 1.91 -20.15 -0.15
CA PRO A 80 3.14 -20.94 -0.17
C PRO A 80 3.71 -21.07 -1.60
N PRO A 81 5.04 -21.17 -1.73
CA PRO A 81 5.68 -21.33 -3.03
C PRO A 81 5.11 -22.53 -3.78
N TYR A 82 4.81 -22.35 -5.06
CA TYR A 82 4.32 -23.42 -5.93
C TYR A 82 5.48 -24.10 -6.64
N SER A 83 5.57 -25.42 -6.52
CA SER A 83 6.63 -26.24 -7.13
C SER A 83 6.10 -27.28 -8.11
N GLY A 84 4.87 -27.09 -8.60
CA GLY A 84 4.19 -28.06 -9.47
C GLY A 84 3.22 -28.99 -8.73
N ASP A 85 2.35 -29.64 -9.50
CA ASP A 85 1.32 -30.55 -8.99
C ASP A 85 1.79 -32.02 -8.89
N THR A 86 2.91 -32.35 -9.54
CA THR A 86 3.50 -33.70 -9.56
C THR A 86 4.96 -33.68 -9.12
N LEU A 87 5.47 -34.82 -8.65
CA LEU A 87 6.87 -34.97 -8.24
C LEU A 87 7.88 -34.74 -9.39
N ASP A 88 7.45 -34.95 -10.63
CA ASP A 88 8.26 -34.77 -11.84
C ASP A 88 8.16 -33.34 -12.41
N SER A 89 7.58 -32.41 -11.65
CA SER A 89 7.43 -31.02 -12.07
C SER A 89 8.80 -30.34 -12.17
N THR A 90 9.15 -29.97 -13.40
CA THR A 90 10.44 -29.37 -13.76
C THR A 90 10.25 -28.18 -14.68
N ALA A 91 11.30 -27.36 -14.76
CA ALA A 91 11.42 -26.25 -15.67
C ALA A 91 12.69 -26.43 -16.51
N GLN A 92 12.62 -26.08 -17.79
CA GLN A 92 13.79 -25.90 -18.63
C GLN A 92 13.91 -24.43 -19.01
N VAL A 93 15.10 -23.86 -18.82
CA VAL A 93 15.37 -22.46 -19.10
C VAL A 93 16.08 -22.34 -20.45
N ARG A 94 15.68 -21.36 -21.26
CA ARG A 94 16.32 -20.98 -22.50
C ARG A 94 16.67 -19.51 -22.45
N VAL A 95 17.92 -19.19 -22.79
CA VAL A 95 18.38 -17.81 -22.92
C VAL A 95 18.62 -17.49 -24.39
N GLY A 96 17.72 -16.73 -25.00
CA GLY A 96 17.82 -16.23 -26.37
C GLY A 96 17.79 -14.71 -26.41
N ALA A 97 16.97 -14.13 -27.29
CA ALA A 97 16.65 -12.69 -27.26
C ALA A 97 15.91 -12.30 -25.96
N THR A 98 15.14 -13.23 -25.41
CA THR A 98 14.48 -13.12 -24.10
C THR A 98 14.84 -14.34 -23.25
N LEU A 99 14.67 -14.21 -21.93
CA LEU A 99 14.80 -15.33 -20.99
C LEU A 99 13.45 -16.04 -20.88
N GLN A 100 13.42 -17.33 -21.17
CA GLN A 100 12.18 -18.12 -21.19
C GLN A 100 12.33 -19.36 -20.32
N ALA A 101 11.28 -19.72 -19.58
CA ALA A 101 11.21 -20.99 -18.87
C ALA A 101 10.05 -21.82 -19.38
N THR A 102 10.31 -23.06 -19.78
CA THR A 102 9.31 -24.03 -20.19
C THR A 102 8.99 -24.95 -19.01
N MET A 103 7.74 -24.99 -18.58
CA MET A 103 7.29 -25.74 -17.41
C MET A 103 6.69 -27.08 -17.84
N THR A 104 7.09 -28.16 -17.19
CA THR A 104 6.58 -29.51 -17.43
C THR A 104 6.19 -30.15 -16.10
N PRO A 105 4.94 -30.59 -15.87
CA PRO A 105 3.76 -30.35 -16.72
C PRO A 105 3.41 -28.86 -16.87
N ASN A 106 2.51 -28.55 -17.81
CA ASN A 106 2.04 -27.18 -18.05
C ASN A 106 1.39 -26.59 -16.81
N ILE A 107 1.64 -25.31 -16.55
CA ILE A 107 1.01 -24.59 -15.44
C ILE A 107 -0.24 -23.88 -15.94
N THR A 108 -1.31 -23.89 -15.15
CA THR A 108 -2.51 -23.11 -15.45
C THR A 108 -2.22 -21.61 -15.25
N SER A 109 -2.61 -20.77 -16.21
CA SER A 109 -2.37 -19.32 -16.15
C SER A 109 -3.16 -18.60 -15.03
N THR A 110 -4.06 -19.29 -14.33
CA THR A 110 -4.76 -18.76 -13.14
C THR A 110 -3.92 -18.84 -11.87
N LEU A 111 -2.91 -19.72 -11.82
CA LEU A 111 -2.11 -19.95 -10.62
C LEU A 111 -0.94 -18.96 -10.52
N VAL A 112 -0.44 -18.52 -11.67
CA VAL A 112 0.72 -17.64 -11.82
C VAL A 112 0.30 -16.36 -12.52
N SER A 113 0.91 -15.24 -12.17
CA SER A 113 0.64 -13.93 -12.78
C SER A 113 1.94 -13.22 -13.12
N ALA A 114 1.90 -12.27 -14.06
CA ALA A 114 2.99 -11.32 -14.22
C ALA A 114 3.27 -10.60 -12.88
N GLY A 115 4.55 -10.44 -12.56
CA GLY A 115 5.04 -9.91 -11.28
C GLY A 115 5.40 -10.98 -10.24
N ASP A 116 4.96 -12.23 -10.40
CA ASP A 116 5.41 -13.33 -9.55
C ASP A 116 6.91 -13.60 -9.76
N LEU A 117 7.56 -14.18 -8.75
CA LEU A 117 8.98 -14.53 -8.81
C LEU A 117 9.14 -16.04 -8.97
N VAL A 118 10.12 -16.49 -9.75
CA VAL A 118 10.50 -17.89 -9.86
C VAL A 118 11.96 -18.08 -9.49
N GLN A 119 12.24 -19.18 -8.79
CA GLN A 119 13.60 -19.64 -8.52
C GLN A 119 13.77 -21.04 -9.09
N PHE A 120 14.89 -21.29 -9.77
CA PHE A 120 15.21 -22.57 -10.37
C PHE A 120 16.20 -23.34 -9.51
N ASN A 121 16.04 -24.67 -9.46
CA ASN A 121 16.83 -25.58 -8.66
C ASN A 121 16.91 -25.22 -7.15
N ARG A 122 15.97 -24.40 -6.64
CA ARG A 122 16.01 -23.77 -5.30
C ARG A 122 17.33 -23.05 -4.99
N GLN A 123 18.00 -22.54 -6.02
CA GLN A 123 19.30 -21.89 -5.92
C GLN A 123 19.36 -20.67 -6.83
N GLY A 124 20.32 -19.80 -6.57
CA GLY A 124 20.57 -18.64 -7.40
C GLY A 124 19.50 -17.55 -7.27
N PRO A 125 19.49 -16.61 -8.24
CA PRO A 125 18.66 -15.41 -8.18
C PRO A 125 17.17 -15.71 -8.41
N PHE A 126 16.34 -14.77 -7.99
CA PHE A 126 14.93 -14.76 -8.36
C PHE A 126 14.76 -14.12 -9.74
N TYR A 127 13.89 -14.73 -10.55
CA TYR A 127 13.50 -14.24 -11.86
C TYR A 127 12.07 -13.72 -11.78
N ARG A 128 11.78 -12.54 -12.31
CA ARG A 128 10.44 -11.98 -12.36
C ARG A 128 9.71 -12.50 -13.60
N ILE A 129 8.46 -12.91 -13.45
CA ILE A 129 7.59 -13.27 -14.57
C ILE A 129 7.08 -11.97 -15.21
N GLU A 130 7.45 -11.71 -16.46
CA GLU A 130 7.04 -10.50 -17.19
C GLU A 130 5.72 -10.70 -17.92
N ALA A 131 5.57 -11.85 -18.56
CA ALA A 131 4.36 -12.22 -19.25
C ALA A 131 4.02 -13.67 -18.95
N THR A 132 2.77 -13.89 -18.56
CA THR A 132 2.13 -15.21 -18.60
C THR A 132 1.54 -15.41 -19.99
N PRO A 133 1.58 -16.62 -20.57
CA PRO A 133 0.96 -16.92 -21.84
C PRO A 133 -0.49 -16.47 -21.90
N SER A 134 -0.87 -15.94 -23.05
CA SER A 134 -2.23 -15.53 -23.40
C SER A 134 -3.22 -16.71 -23.57
N GLN A 135 -2.79 -17.94 -23.29
CA GLN A 135 -3.58 -19.17 -23.38
C GLN A 135 -3.78 -19.79 -21.98
N PRO A 136 -4.92 -20.48 -21.73
CA PRO A 136 -5.26 -21.03 -20.41
C PRO A 136 -4.28 -22.09 -19.88
N THR A 137 -3.53 -22.73 -20.78
CA THR A 137 -2.39 -23.61 -20.46
C THR A 137 -1.11 -22.95 -20.96
N ALA A 138 -0.26 -22.58 -20.02
CA ALA A 138 1.02 -21.95 -20.26
C ALA A 138 2.14 -22.99 -20.20
N THR A 139 2.73 -23.34 -21.34
CA THR A 139 3.98 -24.11 -21.38
C THR A 139 5.19 -23.23 -21.09
N GLN A 140 5.13 -21.92 -21.37
CA GLN A 140 6.30 -21.06 -21.42
C GLN A 140 6.08 -19.75 -20.66
N LEU A 141 6.96 -19.40 -19.73
CA LEU A 141 6.96 -18.10 -19.05
C LEU A 141 8.06 -17.23 -19.64
N GLU A 142 7.74 -15.95 -19.89
CA GLU A 142 8.74 -14.94 -20.18
C GLU A 142 9.23 -14.33 -18.87
N LEU A 143 10.54 -14.30 -18.71
CA LEU A 143 11.19 -13.92 -17.46
C LEU A 143 12.11 -12.73 -17.68
N SER A 144 12.29 -11.96 -16.62
CA SER A 144 13.40 -11.04 -16.49
C SER A 144 14.21 -11.35 -15.25
N ILE A 145 15.50 -11.09 -15.35
CA ILE A 145 16.41 -11.00 -14.23
C ILE A 145 17.20 -9.73 -14.42
N ASP A 146 17.38 -8.97 -13.35
CA ASP A 146 18.26 -7.83 -13.41
C ASP A 146 19.72 -8.30 -13.31
N VAL A 147 20.35 -8.46 -14.48
CA VAL A 147 21.77 -8.80 -14.60
C VAL A 147 22.69 -7.58 -14.43
N SER A 148 22.14 -6.37 -14.23
CA SER A 148 22.94 -5.14 -14.11
C SER A 148 23.80 -5.12 -12.84
N GLN A 149 23.36 -5.82 -11.79
CA GLN A 149 24.04 -5.91 -10.49
C GLN A 149 25.05 -7.07 -10.42
N GLY A 150 25.60 -7.49 -11.56
CA GLY A 150 26.61 -8.55 -11.63
C GLY A 150 26.08 -9.96 -11.37
N GLN A 151 24.76 -10.14 -11.31
CA GLN A 151 24.16 -11.48 -11.30
C GLN A 151 24.45 -12.18 -12.64
N MET A 152 25.04 -13.37 -12.57
CA MET A 152 25.32 -14.17 -13.76
C MET A 152 24.16 -15.14 -14.03
N LEU A 153 23.76 -15.22 -15.29
CA LEU A 153 22.88 -16.29 -15.75
C LEU A 153 23.66 -17.61 -15.73
N PRO A 154 23.15 -18.66 -15.07
CA PRO A 154 23.85 -19.94 -15.00
C PRO A 154 23.77 -20.75 -16.31
N TRP A 155 22.99 -20.30 -17.30
CA TRP A 155 22.79 -20.96 -18.58
C TRP A 155 23.43 -20.18 -19.74
N PRO A 156 23.94 -20.89 -20.78
CA PRO A 156 24.54 -20.26 -21.95
C PRO A 156 23.52 -19.43 -22.74
N ARG A 157 24.00 -18.36 -23.39
CA ARG A 157 23.19 -17.44 -24.23
C ARG A 157 23.07 -17.90 -25.69
N ASP A 158 23.21 -19.20 -25.93
CA ASP A 158 23.22 -19.80 -27.28
C ASP A 158 21.84 -20.29 -27.73
N GLY A 159 20.78 -20.02 -26.94
CA GLY A 159 19.43 -20.49 -27.22
C GLY A 159 19.20 -21.97 -26.94
N SER A 160 20.18 -22.68 -26.38
CA SER A 160 20.00 -24.07 -25.94
C SER A 160 19.05 -24.15 -24.73
N LEU A 161 18.33 -25.28 -24.62
CA LEU A 161 17.53 -25.58 -23.43
C LEU A 161 18.43 -26.13 -22.33
N SER A 162 18.21 -25.68 -21.10
CA SER A 162 18.83 -26.30 -19.92
C SER A 162 18.36 -27.74 -19.72
N ALA A 163 19.10 -28.48 -18.89
CA ALA A 163 18.56 -29.67 -18.26
C ALA A 163 17.28 -29.32 -17.45
N PRO A 164 16.30 -30.23 -17.36
CA PRO A 164 15.14 -30.04 -16.48
C PRO A 164 15.59 -29.89 -15.03
N VAL A 165 15.13 -28.82 -14.37
CA VAL A 165 15.44 -28.53 -12.97
C VAL A 165 14.15 -28.29 -12.19
N PRO A 166 14.10 -28.60 -10.88
CA PRO A 166 12.95 -28.24 -10.06
C PRO A 166 12.81 -26.72 -9.98
N TYR A 167 11.62 -26.23 -9.69
CA TYR A 167 11.36 -24.80 -9.57
C TYR A 167 10.49 -24.48 -8.34
N ALA A 168 10.51 -23.22 -7.92
CA ALA A 168 9.60 -22.69 -6.92
C ALA A 168 9.12 -21.30 -7.38
N ILE A 169 7.81 -21.14 -7.51
CA ILE A 169 7.16 -19.87 -7.85
C ILE A 169 6.64 -19.22 -6.57
N PHE A 170 7.17 -18.06 -6.27
CA PHE A 170 6.79 -17.19 -5.16
C PHE A 170 5.76 -16.20 -5.68
N ARG A 171 4.51 -16.44 -5.28
CA ARG A 171 3.36 -15.66 -5.74
C ARG A 171 3.27 -14.33 -5.01
N ARG A 172 2.77 -13.32 -5.70
CA ARG A 172 2.42 -12.03 -5.10
C ARG A 172 1.42 -12.20 -3.95
N PRO A 173 1.41 -11.27 -2.98
CA PRO A 173 0.40 -11.27 -1.93
C PRO A 173 -1.01 -11.26 -2.52
N VAL A 174 -1.91 -12.06 -1.93
CA VAL A 174 -3.32 -12.11 -2.31
C VAL A 174 -4.18 -11.71 -1.12
N LYS A 175 -5.41 -11.29 -1.42
CA LYS A 175 -6.41 -11.03 -0.39
C LYS A 175 -6.69 -12.31 0.41
N SER A 176 -6.54 -12.22 1.72
CA SER A 176 -6.93 -13.29 2.65
C SER A 176 -8.45 -13.32 2.87
N ALA A 177 -8.95 -14.42 3.45
CA ALA A 177 -10.37 -14.57 3.79
C ALA A 177 -10.83 -13.70 4.99
N ALA A 178 -9.93 -12.93 5.61
CA ALA A 178 -10.27 -12.12 6.78
C ALA A 178 -11.23 -10.97 6.42
N ALA A 179 -12.10 -10.61 7.37
CA ALA A 179 -13.06 -9.54 7.19
C ALA A 179 -12.35 -8.20 6.89
N PRO A 180 -12.80 -7.45 5.88
CA PRO A 180 -12.23 -6.16 5.55
C PRO A 180 -12.53 -5.14 6.66
N LEU A 181 -11.59 -4.21 6.89
CA LEU A 181 -11.82 -3.01 7.68
C LEU A 181 -12.40 -1.93 6.77
N GLN A 182 -13.60 -1.47 7.11
CA GLN A 182 -14.23 -0.28 6.53
C GLN A 182 -14.00 0.91 7.47
N LEU A 183 -13.46 2.01 6.95
CA LEU A 183 -13.29 3.23 7.73
C LEU A 183 -14.63 3.97 7.92
N PRO A 184 -14.80 4.72 9.03
CA PRO A 184 -15.96 5.59 9.25
C PRO A 184 -16.20 6.54 8.06
N THR A 185 -17.47 6.84 7.78
CA THR A 185 -17.83 7.70 6.64
C THR A 185 -17.16 9.08 6.73
N GLY A 186 -16.50 9.47 5.66
CA GLY A 186 -15.75 10.72 5.55
C GLY A 186 -14.28 10.61 5.96
N ALA A 187 -13.88 9.57 6.70
CA ALA A 187 -12.47 9.31 7.01
C ALA A 187 -11.83 8.42 5.93
N VAL A 188 -10.59 8.73 5.57
CA VAL A 188 -9.83 8.05 4.51
C VAL A 188 -8.36 7.93 4.89
N VAL A 189 -7.67 6.98 4.27
CA VAL A 189 -6.22 7.07 4.07
C VAL A 189 -5.97 7.85 2.79
N ASP A 190 -5.31 8.99 2.89
CA ASP A 190 -4.88 9.81 1.76
C ASP A 190 -3.60 9.22 1.18
N LEU A 191 -3.71 8.47 0.09
CA LEU A 191 -2.60 7.70 -0.49
C LEU A 191 -1.62 8.58 -1.26
N GLU A 192 -2.07 9.73 -1.81
CA GLU A 192 -1.16 10.68 -2.46
C GLU A 192 -0.20 11.29 -1.45
N ALA A 193 -0.68 11.57 -0.24
CA ALA A 193 0.15 12.07 0.85
C ALA A 193 0.80 10.97 1.71
N SER A 194 0.59 9.69 1.40
CA SER A 194 1.14 8.54 2.15
C SER A 194 2.32 7.90 1.43
N GLY A 195 3.19 7.25 2.20
CA GLY A 195 4.35 6.55 1.68
C GLY A 195 5.51 6.57 2.66
N THR A 196 6.70 6.39 2.12
CA THR A 196 7.98 6.65 2.82
C THR A 196 8.40 8.09 2.60
N ASP A 197 9.56 8.51 3.12
CA ASP A 197 10.09 9.82 2.77
C ASP A 197 10.50 9.86 1.30
N ASP A 198 11.21 8.83 0.84
CA ASP A 198 11.76 8.79 -0.52
C ASP A 198 10.82 8.25 -1.59
N HIS A 199 9.66 7.71 -1.20
CA HIS A 199 8.67 7.20 -2.14
C HIS A 199 7.25 7.38 -1.60
N LEU A 200 6.46 8.25 -2.25
CA LEU A 200 5.01 8.34 -2.06
C LEU A 200 4.31 7.26 -2.88
N PHE A 201 3.16 6.75 -2.40
CA PHE A 201 2.43 5.67 -3.09
C PHE A 201 1.82 6.06 -4.45
N GLY A 202 2.02 7.31 -4.86
CA GLY A 202 1.71 7.79 -6.20
C GLY A 202 0.23 7.80 -6.57
N VAL A 203 0.00 8.26 -7.80
CA VAL A 203 -1.31 8.29 -8.47
C VAL A 203 -1.49 7.05 -9.32
N GLY A 204 -2.62 6.37 -9.17
CA GLY A 204 -2.92 5.16 -9.93
C GLY A 204 -4.19 4.50 -9.42
N THR A 205 -4.70 3.49 -10.13
CA THR A 205 -5.92 2.75 -9.73
C THR A 205 -5.61 1.45 -8.99
N ALA A 206 -4.34 1.05 -9.00
CA ALA A 206 -3.87 -0.16 -8.38
C ALA A 206 -3.79 -0.05 -6.84
N PRO A 207 -4.16 -1.10 -6.10
CA PRO A 207 -4.07 -1.07 -4.65
C PRO A 207 -2.62 -1.03 -4.16
N VAL A 208 -2.43 -0.45 -2.98
CA VAL A 208 -1.16 -0.47 -2.24
C VAL A 208 -1.21 -1.64 -1.26
N THR A 209 -0.21 -2.51 -1.21
CA THR A 209 -0.14 -3.61 -0.25
C THR A 209 1.12 -3.50 0.59
N ILE A 210 0.95 -3.44 1.91
CA ILE A 210 2.03 -3.38 2.89
C ILE A 210 2.18 -4.75 3.53
N MET A 211 3.36 -5.37 3.41
CA MET A 211 3.64 -6.71 3.92
C MET A 211 4.59 -6.69 5.12
N PHE A 212 4.24 -7.47 6.14
CA PHE A 212 5.08 -7.78 7.29
C PHE A 212 5.73 -9.15 7.09
N SER A 213 7.00 -9.25 7.48
CA SER A 213 7.72 -10.51 7.45
C SER A 213 7.36 -11.37 8.69
N PRO A 214 7.70 -12.67 8.68
CA PRO A 214 7.51 -13.55 9.83
C PRO A 214 8.25 -13.13 11.10
N ASN A 215 9.28 -12.29 11.00
CA ASN A 215 9.99 -11.77 12.17
C ASN A 215 9.29 -10.52 12.77
N GLY A 216 8.20 -10.06 12.15
CA GLY A 216 7.41 -8.91 12.57
C GLY A 216 7.87 -7.57 11.98
N SER A 217 9.00 -7.50 11.27
CA SER A 217 9.45 -6.33 10.52
C SER A 217 8.53 -6.04 9.32
N LEU A 218 8.64 -4.85 8.75
CA LEU A 218 8.17 -4.63 7.39
C LEU A 218 9.09 -5.38 6.42
N GLU A 219 8.49 -5.96 5.38
CA GLU A 219 9.21 -6.70 4.34
C GLU A 219 9.19 -5.91 3.04
N ARG A 220 8.01 -5.55 2.56
CA ARG A 220 7.85 -4.96 1.23
C ARG A 220 6.53 -4.21 1.07
N VAL A 221 6.54 -3.21 0.18
CA VAL A 221 5.33 -2.60 -0.36
C VAL A 221 5.15 -3.00 -1.82
N TYR A 222 3.90 -3.27 -2.20
CA TYR A 222 3.48 -3.54 -3.56
C TYR A 222 2.50 -2.49 -4.04
N GLU A 223 2.66 -2.03 -5.28
CA GLU A 223 1.67 -1.21 -5.99
C GLU A 223 1.29 -1.95 -7.28
N GLY A 224 0.01 -2.29 -7.41
CA GLY A 224 -0.46 -3.07 -8.57
C GLY A 224 0.08 -4.50 -8.64
N GLY A 225 0.52 -5.03 -7.50
CA GLY A 225 1.15 -6.34 -7.40
C GLY A 225 2.62 -6.35 -7.78
N ASN A 226 3.20 -5.23 -8.21
CA ASN A 226 4.63 -5.09 -8.43
C ASN A 226 5.31 -4.64 -7.13
N PRO A 227 6.43 -5.27 -6.74
CA PRO A 227 7.21 -4.80 -5.60
C PRO A 227 7.83 -3.45 -5.93
N VAL A 228 7.56 -2.43 -5.10
CA VAL A 228 8.02 -1.07 -5.40
C VAL A 228 9.34 -0.76 -4.70
N VAL A 229 9.46 -1.08 -3.41
CA VAL A 229 10.66 -0.77 -2.62
C VAL A 229 10.86 -1.80 -1.50
N PRO A 230 12.08 -2.30 -1.24
CA PRO A 230 12.41 -2.92 0.05
C PRO A 230 12.38 -1.85 1.14
N VAL A 231 11.52 -2.02 2.14
CA VAL A 231 11.21 -0.94 3.08
C VAL A 231 12.31 -0.79 4.13
N THR A 232 13.22 0.16 3.92
CA THR A 232 14.28 0.52 4.88
C THR A 232 13.90 1.70 5.77
N GLU A 233 12.83 2.41 5.42
CA GLU A 233 12.35 3.61 6.10
C GLU A 233 10.94 3.41 6.67
N PRO A 234 10.52 4.19 7.67
CA PRO A 234 9.14 4.14 8.14
C PRO A 234 8.14 4.47 7.03
N ILE A 235 7.01 3.75 7.06
CA ILE A 235 5.85 4.08 6.23
C ILE A 235 4.94 5.01 7.04
N PHE A 236 4.49 6.08 6.41
CA PHE A 236 3.55 7.06 6.96
C PHE A 236 2.24 7.02 6.18
N LEU A 237 1.14 6.74 6.88
CA LEU A 237 -0.21 6.77 6.34
C LEU A 237 -0.94 8.00 6.88
N LEU A 238 -1.34 8.91 6.00
CA LEU A 238 -2.14 10.08 6.39
C LEU A 238 -3.61 9.69 6.52
N VAL A 239 -4.14 9.80 7.73
CA VAL A 239 -5.57 9.62 8.01
C VAL A 239 -6.22 10.99 8.08
N GLY A 240 -7.14 11.25 7.17
CA GLY A 240 -7.79 12.55 7.04
C GLY A 240 -9.20 12.47 6.47
N ARG A 241 -9.67 13.58 5.90
CA ARG A 241 -11.02 13.73 5.36
C ARG A 241 -11.03 13.44 3.87
N ARG A 242 -12.06 12.71 3.42
CA ARG A 242 -12.25 12.39 1.99
C ARG A 242 -12.41 13.64 1.14
N GLU A 243 -13.11 14.63 1.66
CA GLU A 243 -13.41 15.90 0.97
C GLU A 243 -12.14 16.74 0.74
N ARG A 244 -11.06 16.47 1.49
CA ARG A 244 -9.76 17.15 1.40
C ARG A 244 -8.69 16.31 0.70
N VAL A 245 -9.07 15.18 0.12
CA VAL A 245 -8.23 14.42 -0.81
C VAL A 245 -8.34 15.11 -2.15
N THR A 246 -7.52 16.13 -2.35
CA THR A 246 -7.55 16.94 -3.56
C THR A 246 -6.45 16.49 -4.51
N GLY A 247 -6.82 16.13 -5.74
CA GLY A 247 -5.85 16.15 -6.83
C GLY A 247 -5.40 17.59 -7.05
N LEU A 248 -4.08 17.80 -7.11
CA LEU A 248 -3.49 19.11 -7.31
C LEU A 248 -3.56 19.53 -8.79
N PRO A 249 -3.52 20.84 -9.11
CA PRO A 249 -3.29 22.01 -8.23
C PRO A 249 -4.54 22.67 -7.63
N LEU A 250 -4.36 23.46 -6.56
CA LEU A 250 -5.38 24.33 -5.94
C LEU A 250 -5.18 25.81 -6.35
N SER A 251 -6.06 26.70 -5.89
CA SER A 251 -5.90 28.14 -6.04
C SER A 251 -4.67 28.65 -5.25
N ALA A 252 -4.13 29.83 -5.62
CA ALA A 252 -2.94 30.40 -4.98
C ALA A 252 -3.14 30.71 -3.49
N ASN A 253 -4.37 30.99 -3.08
CA ASN A 253 -4.76 31.21 -1.69
C ASN A 253 -5.98 30.35 -1.38
N PRO A 254 -5.80 29.03 -1.20
CA PRO A 254 -6.92 28.15 -0.90
C PRO A 254 -7.47 28.51 0.48
N SER A 255 -8.79 28.51 0.58
CA SER A 255 -9.47 28.59 1.87
C SER A 255 -9.05 27.43 2.78
N ASP A 256 -9.29 27.56 4.08
CA ASP A 256 -8.96 26.50 5.04
C ASP A 256 -9.66 25.17 4.73
N GLU A 257 -10.80 25.20 4.04
CA GLU A 257 -11.54 24.00 3.60
C GLU A 257 -10.94 23.36 2.35
N GLU A 258 -10.35 24.15 1.45
CA GLU A 258 -9.73 23.67 0.21
C GLU A 258 -8.33 23.08 0.42
N LYS A 259 -7.67 23.43 1.53
CA LYS A 259 -6.33 22.94 1.85
C LYS A 259 -6.30 21.40 1.91
N PRO A 260 -5.22 20.76 1.45
CA PRO A 260 -5.10 19.30 1.43
C PRO A 260 -4.96 18.73 2.84
N ASN A 261 -5.16 17.41 2.98
CA ASN A 261 -5.10 16.75 4.29
C ASN A 261 -3.79 16.96 5.05
N TRP A 262 -2.64 17.02 4.36
CA TRP A 262 -1.35 17.20 5.03
C TRP A 262 -1.19 18.59 5.66
N ALA A 263 -2.04 19.56 5.30
CA ALA A 263 -2.06 20.91 5.84
C ALA A 263 -3.06 21.08 7.01
N ASP A 264 -3.84 20.06 7.36
CA ASP A 264 -4.81 20.09 8.46
C ASP A 264 -4.21 19.50 9.75
N PRO A 265 -4.05 20.27 10.85
CA PRO A 265 -3.51 19.76 12.10
C PRO A 265 -4.43 18.77 12.81
N ALA A 266 -5.72 18.67 12.43
CA ALA A 266 -6.65 17.69 12.99
C ALA A 266 -6.46 16.27 12.43
N ASN A 267 -5.67 16.13 11.36
CA ASN A 267 -5.36 14.85 10.74
C ASN A 267 -4.21 14.14 11.47
N LEU A 268 -4.10 12.83 11.23
CA LEU A 268 -3.17 11.97 11.96
C LEU A 268 -2.26 11.21 11.01
N TRP A 269 -1.01 11.03 11.42
CA TRP A 269 -0.11 10.08 10.79
C TRP A 269 -0.16 8.75 11.53
N VAL A 270 -0.45 7.67 10.81
CA VAL A 270 -0.21 6.30 11.27
C VAL A 270 1.10 5.83 10.69
N SER A 271 2.09 5.63 11.55
CA SER A 271 3.46 5.31 11.17
C SER A 271 3.80 3.86 11.48
N ILE A 272 4.53 3.21 10.58
CA ILE A 272 4.95 1.81 10.73
C ILE A 272 6.48 1.75 10.71
N ASN A 273 7.07 1.25 11.78
CA ASN A 273 8.51 1.09 11.90
C ASN A 273 9.03 -0.02 10.97
N PRO A 274 10.10 0.19 10.18
CA PRO A 274 10.56 -0.80 9.21
C PRO A 274 11.14 -2.06 9.88
N GLN A 275 11.88 -1.89 10.99
CA GLN A 275 12.59 -3.00 11.63
C GLN A 275 11.70 -3.82 12.55
N THR A 276 10.82 -3.15 13.31
CA THR A 276 10.00 -3.82 14.33
C THR A 276 8.57 -4.09 13.86
N GLY A 277 8.11 -3.41 12.80
CA GLY A 277 6.71 -3.36 12.37
C GLY A 277 5.78 -2.68 13.39
N LEU A 278 6.32 -2.01 14.41
CA LEU A 278 5.53 -1.29 15.41
C LEU A 278 4.73 -0.17 14.73
N VAL A 279 3.45 -0.09 15.06
CA VAL A 279 2.55 0.92 14.53
C VAL A 279 2.27 1.97 15.60
N THR A 280 2.53 3.24 15.27
CA THR A 280 2.24 4.38 16.16
C THR A 280 1.33 5.38 15.46
N THR A 281 0.69 6.24 16.24
CA THR A 281 -0.13 7.33 15.71
C THR A 281 0.36 8.65 16.30
N THR A 282 0.56 9.64 15.46
CA THR A 282 1.05 10.97 15.85
C THR A 282 0.21 12.05 15.19
N GLU A 283 0.13 13.21 15.83
CA GLU A 283 -0.54 14.39 15.28
C GLU A 283 0.19 14.91 14.03
N ASN A 284 -0.55 15.53 13.12
CA ASN A 284 0.01 16.18 11.95
C ASN A 284 0.63 17.55 12.30
N ASN A 285 1.80 17.86 11.75
CA ASN A 285 2.48 19.14 11.99
C ASN A 285 2.55 20.00 10.71
N PRO A 286 1.41 20.55 10.26
CA PRO A 286 1.33 21.20 8.95
C PRO A 286 2.33 22.36 8.82
N VAL A 287 2.95 22.47 7.64
CA VAL A 287 3.83 23.59 7.31
C VAL A 287 3.03 24.88 7.22
N SER A 288 3.65 26.00 7.62
CA SER A 288 3.02 27.33 7.52
C SER A 288 2.48 27.58 6.10
N PRO A 289 1.18 27.89 5.93
CA PRO A 289 0.57 28.07 4.61
C PRO A 289 1.19 29.21 3.80
N MET A 290 1.82 30.19 4.46
CA MET A 290 2.47 31.33 3.79
C MET A 290 3.75 30.93 3.03
N LEU A 291 4.25 29.71 3.24
CA LEU A 291 5.42 29.15 2.59
C LEU A 291 5.04 28.11 1.51
N VAL A 292 3.75 27.98 1.18
CA VAL A 292 3.24 27.00 0.21
C VAL A 292 2.48 27.69 -0.93
N ASP A 293 2.90 27.45 -2.15
CA ASP A 293 2.18 27.71 -3.39
C ASP A 293 1.48 26.42 -3.76
N TYR A 294 0.16 26.46 -3.72
CA TYR A 294 -0.67 25.31 -4.02
C TYR A 294 -0.98 25.19 -5.53
N THR A 295 -0.46 26.10 -6.37
CA THR A 295 -0.76 26.16 -7.81
C THR A 295 0.10 25.25 -8.68
N ASP A 296 1.22 24.74 -8.15
CA ASP A 296 2.08 23.78 -8.85
C ASP A 296 2.31 22.54 -7.96
N PRO A 297 1.83 21.33 -8.34
CA PRO A 297 2.08 20.11 -7.57
C PRO A 297 3.54 19.67 -7.58
N THR A 298 4.28 20.01 -8.64
CA THR A 298 5.58 19.39 -8.99
C THR A 298 6.75 19.96 -8.20
N THR A 299 6.54 21.06 -7.50
CA THR A 299 7.58 21.81 -6.78
C THR A 299 7.40 21.78 -5.24
N TRP A 300 6.33 21.18 -4.69
CA TRP A 300 5.88 21.42 -3.31
C TRP A 300 5.40 20.18 -2.51
N LEU A 301 4.87 19.14 -3.17
CA LEU A 301 4.24 17.99 -2.48
C LEU A 301 5.16 17.31 -1.47
N ASP A 302 6.30 16.82 -1.95
CA ASP A 302 7.24 16.03 -1.13
C ASP A 302 7.84 16.81 0.04
N PRO A 303 8.41 18.02 -0.13
CA PRO A 303 9.03 18.73 0.98
C PRO A 303 8.04 19.12 2.08
N HIS A 304 6.81 19.51 1.73
CA HIS A 304 5.81 19.89 2.74
C HIS A 304 5.18 18.69 3.42
N ILE A 305 4.92 17.60 2.70
CA ILE A 305 4.48 16.33 3.31
C ILE A 305 5.57 15.81 4.27
N ARG A 306 6.85 15.82 3.86
CA ARG A 306 7.97 15.42 4.73
C ARG A 306 8.05 16.28 5.99
N ALA A 307 7.89 17.59 5.86
CA ALA A 307 7.86 18.50 7.00
C ALA A 307 6.63 18.27 7.90
N ALA A 308 5.47 17.98 7.31
CA ALA A 308 4.24 17.65 8.03
C ALA A 308 4.37 16.38 8.90
N ARG A 309 5.26 15.46 8.51
CA ARG A 309 5.59 14.21 9.21
C ARG A 309 6.66 14.35 10.30
N THR A 310 7.16 15.55 10.60
CA THR A 310 8.31 15.70 11.53
C THR A 310 8.06 15.04 12.89
N PHE A 311 6.91 15.28 13.53
CA PHE A 311 6.57 14.62 14.80
C PHE A 311 6.38 13.10 14.66
N ALA A 312 5.87 12.65 13.51
CA ALA A 312 5.73 11.23 13.22
C ALA A 312 7.11 10.54 13.18
N ARG A 313 8.10 11.20 12.57
CA ARG A 313 9.49 10.72 12.49
C ARG A 313 10.16 10.67 13.86
N GLU A 314 9.99 11.70 14.67
CA GLU A 314 10.50 11.74 16.05
C GLU A 314 9.83 10.66 16.93
N GLY A 315 8.54 10.42 16.74
CA GLY A 315 7.82 9.34 17.42
C GLY A 315 8.38 7.94 17.10
N GLN A 316 8.86 7.73 15.86
CA GLN A 316 9.48 6.46 15.45
C GLN A 316 10.86 6.24 16.08
N SER A 317 11.64 7.29 16.33
CA SER A 317 12.98 7.17 16.93
C SER A 317 12.93 6.94 18.45
N MET A 318 11.88 7.43 19.12
CA MET A 318 11.72 7.27 20.57
C MET A 318 11.15 5.90 20.98
N GLY A 319 10.42 5.20 20.12
CA GLY A 319 9.81 3.88 20.41
C GLY A 319 10.76 2.69 20.35
N GLY A 320 12.06 2.90 20.08
CA GLY A 320 13.07 1.86 19.89
C GLY A 320 14.05 1.65 21.06
N ARG A 321 13.77 2.17 22.26
CA ARG A 321 14.59 1.99 23.47
C ARG A 321 13.83 1.28 24.57
#